data_AF-A0A820KZZ1-F1
#
_entry.id   AF-A0A820KZZ1-F1
#
_cell.length_a   1.000
_cell.length_b   1.000
_cell.length_c   1.000
_cell.angle_alpha   90.00
_cell.angle_beta   90.00
_cell.angle_gamma   90.00
#
_symmetry.space_group_name_H-M   'P 1'
#
loop_
_entity.id
_entity.type
_entity.pdbx_description
1 polymer ?
#
loop_
_entity_poly.entity_id
_entity_poly.type
_entity_poly.pdbx_seq_one_letter_code
_entity_poly.pdbx_strand_id
1 'polypeptide(L)'
;LMEWSVVGDDLLGKRREFRQAIDLYKTYDNHHLISKLVAEVIYYYLNEYLINESNDNSNSEDQITRQQIEIIEEYFKEAIEKQDYLTYFIKAYTLTNCFYKILNKHLALYIVQYFDTTKNFSSNYRLVNCLVHIVTLLIYHPNLSQYQYQGLCYRGMRITQNDLDQYLSNQHILNRS
;
A
#
# COMPACT_ATOMS: atom_id res chain seq x y z
N LEU A 1 -5.73 16.15 9.49
CA LEU A 1 -7.21 16.28 9.56
C LEU A 1 -7.78 15.39 8.47
N MET A 2 -8.62 14.42 8.84
CA MET A 2 -9.20 13.45 7.91
C MET A 2 -10.57 13.93 7.42
N GLU A 3 -10.83 13.78 6.11
CA GLU A 3 -12.10 14.15 5.48
C GLU A 3 -12.74 12.95 4.78
N TRP A 4 -14.05 12.74 4.99
CA TRP A 4 -14.80 11.54 4.59
C TRP A 4 -15.79 11.82 3.45
N SER A 5 -16.00 10.82 2.56
CA SER A 5 -17.02 10.86 1.50
C SER A 5 -17.65 9.48 1.31
N VAL A 6 -18.96 9.49 0.99
CA VAL A 6 -19.76 8.30 0.70
C VAL A 6 -19.20 7.61 -0.54
N VAL A 7 -18.89 6.32 -0.41
CA VAL A 7 -18.38 5.51 -1.52
C VAL A 7 -19.56 4.82 -2.21
N GLY A 8 -19.69 5.06 -3.52
CA GLY A 8 -20.91 4.81 -4.31
C GLY A 8 -21.45 3.38 -4.39
N ASP A 9 -22.53 3.22 -5.16
CA ASP A 9 -23.56 2.18 -5.00
C ASP A 9 -23.13 0.71 -5.29
N ASP A 10 -21.90 0.42 -5.75
CA ASP A 10 -21.44 -0.95 -6.09
C ASP A 10 -20.10 -1.36 -5.45
N LEU A 11 -20.02 -1.27 -4.12
CA LEU A 11 -18.85 -1.74 -3.35
C LEU A 11 -18.61 -3.26 -3.47
N LEU A 12 -19.69 -4.05 -3.56
CA LEU A 12 -19.59 -5.52 -3.63
C LEU A 12 -19.07 -6.00 -4.99
N GLY A 13 -19.47 -5.37 -6.09
CA GLY A 13 -18.93 -5.61 -7.43
C GLY A 13 -17.45 -5.27 -7.51
N LYS A 14 -17.06 -4.04 -7.14
CA LYS A 14 -15.66 -3.62 -7.11
C LYS A 14 -14.77 -4.52 -6.24
N ARG A 15 -15.26 -4.96 -5.08
CA ARG A 15 -14.53 -5.90 -4.21
C ARG A 15 -14.27 -7.23 -4.94
N ARG A 16 -15.24 -7.72 -5.70
CA ARG A 16 -15.12 -8.98 -6.46
C ARG A 16 -14.08 -8.84 -7.57
N GLU A 17 -14.15 -7.76 -8.34
CA GLU A 17 -13.18 -7.45 -9.40
C GLU A 17 -11.76 -7.33 -8.85
N PHE A 18 -11.58 -6.61 -7.74
CA PHE A 18 -10.28 -6.46 -7.09
C PHE A 18 -9.69 -7.81 -6.65
N ARG A 19 -10.53 -8.71 -6.10
CA ARG A 19 -10.10 -10.07 -5.74
C ARG A 19 -9.70 -10.90 -6.96
N GLN A 20 -10.49 -10.83 -8.04
CA GLN A 20 -10.17 -11.53 -9.29
C GLN A 20 -8.85 -11.04 -9.89
N ALA A 21 -8.59 -9.72 -9.85
CA ALA A 21 -7.32 -9.17 -10.29
C ALA A 21 -6.14 -9.72 -9.46
N ILE A 22 -6.27 -9.73 -8.13
CA ILE A 22 -5.25 -10.33 -7.25
C ILE A 22 -4.97 -11.79 -7.63
N ASP A 23 -6.02 -12.60 -7.82
CA ASP A 23 -5.84 -14.02 -8.10
C ASP A 23 -5.23 -14.27 -9.48
N LEU A 24 -5.54 -13.44 -10.48
CA LEU A 24 -4.88 -13.46 -11.78
C LEU A 24 -3.38 -13.17 -11.64
N TYR A 25 -3.00 -12.14 -10.89
CA TYR A 25 -1.60 -11.72 -10.79
C TYR A 25 -0.71 -12.65 -9.97
N LYS A 26 -1.26 -13.49 -9.09
CA LYS A 26 -0.50 -14.47 -8.29
C LYS A 26 -0.01 -15.69 -9.08
N THR A 27 -0.53 -15.93 -10.29
CA THR A 27 -0.17 -17.14 -11.04
C THR A 27 1.28 -17.10 -11.50
N TYR A 28 1.94 -18.26 -11.56
CA TYR A 28 3.35 -18.39 -11.92
C TYR A 28 3.70 -17.71 -13.26
N ASP A 29 2.79 -17.78 -14.24
CA ASP A 29 2.95 -17.16 -15.56
C ASP A 29 3.11 -15.62 -15.51
N ASN A 30 2.66 -14.98 -14.43
CA ASN A 30 2.73 -13.54 -14.25
C ASN A 30 3.97 -13.08 -13.46
N HIS A 31 4.82 -14.00 -12.96
CA HIS A 31 5.98 -13.62 -12.14
C HIS A 31 6.94 -12.64 -12.84
N HIS A 32 7.17 -12.79 -14.14
CA HIS A 32 8.00 -11.87 -14.91
C HIS A 32 7.36 -10.47 -15.01
N LEU A 33 6.04 -10.42 -15.24
CA LEU A 33 5.29 -9.17 -15.27
C LEU A 33 5.33 -8.47 -13.90
N ILE A 34 5.08 -9.22 -12.82
CA ILE A 34 5.12 -8.69 -11.45
C ILE A 34 6.51 -8.20 -11.10
N SER A 35 7.57 -8.96 -11.43
CA SER A 35 8.96 -8.53 -11.20
C SER A 35 9.28 -7.21 -11.91
N LYS A 36 8.85 -7.05 -13.18
CA LYS A 36 8.98 -5.79 -13.93
C LYS A 36 8.23 -4.63 -13.25
N LEU A 37 7.01 -4.88 -12.78
CA LEU A 37 6.22 -3.85 -12.10
C LEU A 37 6.82 -3.47 -10.73
N VAL A 38 7.39 -4.42 -10.00
CA VAL A 38 8.15 -4.12 -8.76
C VAL A 38 9.38 -3.29 -9.08
N ALA A 39 10.09 -3.57 -10.18
CA ALA A 39 11.20 -2.74 -10.62
C ALA A 39 10.76 -1.29 -10.88
N GLU A 40 9.65 -1.07 -11.60
CA GLU A 40 9.09 0.27 -11.83
C GLU A 40 8.77 0.99 -10.52
N VAL A 41 8.21 0.27 -9.55
CA VAL A 41 7.92 0.81 -8.21
C VAL A 41 9.21 1.17 -7.45
N ILE A 42 10.22 0.31 -7.49
CA ILE A 42 11.52 0.57 -6.85
C ILE A 42 12.14 1.84 -7.45
N TYR A 43 12.13 1.99 -8.77
CA TYR A 43 12.63 3.19 -9.44
C TYR A 43 11.87 4.45 -9.02
N TYR A 44 10.54 4.38 -8.90
CA TYR A 44 9.75 5.50 -8.39
C TYR A 44 10.16 5.90 -6.97
N TYR A 45 10.36 4.93 -6.07
CA TYR A 45 10.78 5.23 -4.71
C TYR A 45 12.16 5.90 -4.66
N LEU A 46 13.13 5.37 -5.41
CA LEU A 46 14.49 5.90 -5.46
C LEU A 46 14.58 7.29 -6.10
N ASN A 47 13.87 7.51 -7.21
CA ASN A 47 14.08 8.70 -8.05
C ASN A 47 13.10 9.84 -7.78
N GLU A 48 11.97 9.55 -7.13
CA GLU A 48 10.95 10.57 -6.87
C GLU A 48 10.62 10.66 -5.38
N TYR A 49 10.10 9.58 -4.78
CA TYR A 49 9.48 9.67 -3.45
C TYR A 49 10.50 9.97 -2.34
N LEU A 50 11.58 9.18 -2.24
CA LEU A 50 12.55 9.31 -1.15
C LEU A 50 13.35 10.62 -1.23
N ILE A 51 13.58 11.14 -2.45
CA ILE A 51 14.22 12.44 -2.66
C ILE A 51 13.31 13.56 -2.12
N ASN A 52 12.03 13.52 -2.46
CA ASN A 52 11.07 14.53 -2.02
C ASN A 52 10.89 14.52 -0.50
N GLU A 53 10.74 13.34 0.11
CA GLU A 53 10.64 13.19 1.58
C GLU A 53 11.91 13.66 2.30
N SER A 54 13.10 13.48 1.70
CA SER A 54 14.36 13.97 2.30
C SER A 54 14.51 15.49 2.28
N ASN A 55 13.80 16.19 1.39
CA ASN A 55 13.87 17.63 1.22
C ASN A 55 12.75 18.39 1.95
N ASP A 56 11.74 17.67 2.46
CA ASP A 56 10.63 18.26 3.18
C ASP A 56 11.07 18.58 4.62
N ASN A 57 11.18 19.87 4.97
CA ASN A 57 11.57 20.35 6.31
C ASN A 57 10.37 20.57 7.25
N SER A 58 9.21 19.99 6.94
CA SER A 58 8.03 20.11 7.80
C SER A 58 8.18 19.29 9.09
N ASN A 59 8.25 19.97 10.25
CA ASN A 59 8.34 19.37 11.59
C ASN A 59 7.08 18.53 11.92
N SER A 60 6.96 17.34 11.36
CA SER A 60 5.92 16.37 11.68
C SER A 60 6.51 15.20 12.48
N GLU A 61 5.77 14.71 13.48
CA GLU A 61 6.20 13.56 14.30
C GLU A 61 6.36 12.25 13.51
N ASP A 62 5.85 12.20 12.26
CA ASP A 62 5.90 11.06 11.36
C ASP A 62 7.02 11.14 10.31
N GLN A 63 7.93 12.12 10.43
CA GLN A 63 8.97 12.35 9.44
C GLN A 63 10.04 11.25 9.45
N ILE A 64 10.39 10.78 8.26
CA ILE A 64 11.39 9.73 8.07
C ILE A 64 12.79 10.34 8.13
N THR A 65 13.68 9.73 8.91
CA THR A 65 15.06 10.22 9.02
C THR A 65 15.87 9.87 7.79
N ARG A 66 16.86 10.70 7.45
CA ARG A 66 17.77 10.40 6.32
C ARG A 66 18.44 9.02 6.44
N GLN A 67 18.82 8.63 7.65
CA GLN A 67 19.39 7.31 7.92
C GLN A 67 18.42 6.17 7.58
N GLN A 68 17.12 6.35 7.85
CA GLN A 68 16.10 5.37 7.46
C GLN A 68 15.91 5.31 5.95
N ILE A 69 15.99 6.45 5.26
CA ILE A 69 15.95 6.51 3.79
C ILE A 69 17.12 5.75 3.18
N GLU A 70 18.33 5.94 3.70
CA GLU A 70 19.54 5.28 3.20
C GLU A 70 19.46 3.76 3.27
N ILE A 71 18.88 3.21 4.34
CA ILE A 71 18.63 1.78 4.45
C ILE A 71 17.70 1.31 3.32
N ILE A 72 16.60 2.03 3.07
CA ILE A 72 15.66 1.68 1.99
C ILE A 72 16.35 1.75 0.63
N GLU A 73 17.14 2.80 0.39
CA GLU A 73 17.90 2.95 -0.84
C GLU A 73 18.89 1.79 -1.06
N GLU A 74 19.56 1.32 -0.03
CA GLU A 74 20.52 0.21 -0.11
C GLU A 74 19.85 -1.07 -0.59
N TYR A 75 18.70 -1.45 -0.01
CA TYR A 75 17.94 -2.62 -0.47
C TYR A 75 17.49 -2.49 -1.92
N PHE A 76 17.07 -1.30 -2.32
CA PHE A 76 16.58 -1.05 -3.67
C PHE A 76 17.71 -0.99 -4.71
N LYS A 77 18.89 -0.49 -4.34
CA LYS A 77 20.11 -0.56 -5.17
C LYS A 77 20.55 -2.00 -5.36
N GLU A 78 20.58 -2.79 -4.28
CA GLU A 78 20.88 -4.23 -4.36
C GLU A 78 19.87 -5.00 -5.21
N ALA A 79 18.58 -4.65 -5.12
CA ALA A 79 17.53 -5.23 -5.96
C ALA A 79 17.81 -5.04 -7.45
N ILE A 80 18.28 -3.85 -7.84
CA ILE A 80 18.63 -3.51 -9.22
C ILE A 80 19.90 -4.23 -9.65
N GLU A 81 20.95 -4.22 -8.83
CA GLU A 81 22.23 -4.85 -9.14
C GLU A 81 22.08 -6.36 -9.37
N LYS A 82 21.30 -7.03 -8.50
CA LYS A 82 21.08 -8.47 -8.55
C LYS A 82 19.92 -8.90 -9.45
N GLN A 83 19.17 -7.93 -9.99
CA GLN A 83 17.91 -8.15 -10.71
C GLN A 83 16.90 -9.02 -9.92
N ASP A 84 16.96 -8.94 -8.59
CA ASP A 84 16.10 -9.70 -7.65
C ASP A 84 15.14 -8.75 -6.94
N TYR A 85 14.20 -8.20 -7.71
CA TYR A 85 13.31 -7.15 -7.24
C TYR A 85 12.35 -7.62 -6.15
N LEU A 86 11.77 -8.82 -6.29
CA LEU A 86 10.78 -9.35 -5.36
C LEU A 86 11.37 -9.59 -3.97
N THR A 87 12.52 -10.28 -3.91
CA THR A 87 13.15 -10.62 -2.64
C THR A 87 13.57 -9.37 -1.88
N TYR A 88 14.22 -8.43 -2.55
CA TYR A 88 14.71 -7.21 -1.91
C TYR A 88 13.59 -6.24 -1.54
N PHE A 89 12.51 -6.19 -2.33
CA PHE A 89 11.32 -5.45 -1.96
C PHE A 89 10.69 -5.99 -0.66
N ILE A 90 10.57 -7.31 -0.51
CA ILE A 90 10.07 -7.94 0.72
C ILE A 90 11.02 -7.73 1.90
N LYS A 91 12.33 -7.85 1.68
CA LYS A 91 13.33 -7.51 2.71
C LYS A 91 13.12 -6.08 3.19
N ALA A 92 13.03 -5.11 2.29
CA ALA A 92 12.77 -3.71 2.64
C ALA A 92 11.49 -3.57 3.48
N TYR A 93 10.41 -4.28 3.13
CA TYR A 93 9.12 -4.22 3.85
C TYR A 93 9.12 -4.88 5.23
N THR A 94 9.82 -6.00 5.38
CA THR A 94 9.78 -6.83 6.60
C THR A 94 10.84 -6.46 7.65
N LEU A 95 11.80 -5.61 7.29
CA LEU A 95 12.77 -5.08 8.22
C LEU A 95 12.14 -4.12 9.23
N THR A 96 12.78 -3.98 10.38
CA THR A 96 12.49 -2.95 11.40
C THR A 96 12.90 -1.54 10.96
N ASN A 97 12.70 -1.20 9.68
CA ASN A 97 12.85 0.16 9.16
C ASN A 97 11.47 0.82 9.01
N CYS A 98 11.39 2.04 8.47
CA CYS A 98 10.13 2.77 8.32
C CYS A 98 9.39 2.47 7.00
N PHE A 99 9.93 1.63 6.10
CA PHE A 99 9.37 1.40 4.77
C PHE A 99 7.97 0.79 4.84
N TYR A 100 7.69 -0.10 5.81
CA TYR A 100 6.34 -0.63 5.99
C TYR A 100 5.32 0.48 6.27
N LYS A 101 5.70 1.56 6.98
CA LYS A 101 4.82 2.71 7.25
C LYS A 101 4.51 3.45 5.95
N ILE A 102 5.55 3.75 5.15
CA ILE A 102 5.42 4.40 3.83
C ILE A 102 4.49 3.57 2.94
N LEU A 103 4.80 2.27 2.83
CA LEU A 103 4.08 1.37 1.96
C LEU A 103 2.63 1.23 2.39
N ASN A 104 2.37 1.04 3.69
CA ASN A 104 1.01 0.93 4.21
C ASN A 104 0.22 2.23 4.03
N LYS A 105 0.84 3.40 4.18
CA LYS A 105 0.22 4.70 3.90
C LYS A 105 -0.18 4.81 2.44
N HIS A 106 0.73 4.47 1.52
CA HIS A 106 0.47 4.43 0.09
C HIS A 106 -0.68 3.47 -0.23
N LEU A 107 -0.60 2.21 0.22
CA LEU A 107 -1.65 1.20 0.02
C LEU A 107 -3.02 1.68 0.50
N ALA A 108 -3.10 2.30 1.68
CA ALA A 108 -4.34 2.83 2.22
C ALA A 108 -4.95 3.92 1.30
N LEU A 109 -4.14 4.88 0.85
CA LEU A 109 -4.58 5.95 -0.04
C LEU A 109 -5.12 5.41 -1.37
N TYR A 110 -4.47 4.40 -1.96
CA TYR A 110 -4.90 3.83 -3.24
C TYR A 110 -6.14 2.95 -3.13
N ILE A 111 -6.25 2.14 -2.07
CA ILE A 111 -7.47 1.35 -1.83
C ILE A 111 -8.65 2.31 -1.71
N VAL A 112 -8.47 3.40 -0.96
CA VAL A 112 -9.45 4.48 -0.85
C VAL A 112 -9.77 5.10 -2.21
N GLN A 113 -8.79 5.43 -3.04
CA GLN A 113 -9.01 5.99 -4.38
C GLN A 113 -9.76 5.02 -5.31
N TYR A 114 -9.41 3.74 -5.26
CA TYR A 114 -10.04 2.72 -6.10
C TYR A 114 -11.54 2.59 -5.78
N PHE A 115 -11.87 2.62 -4.50
CA PHE A 115 -13.25 2.52 -4.07
C PHE A 115 -14.00 3.85 -4.25
N ASP A 116 -13.38 4.99 -3.92
CA ASP A 116 -13.98 6.31 -4.07
C ASP A 116 -13.67 6.98 -5.43
N THR A 117 -14.58 6.77 -6.37
CA THR A 117 -14.53 7.37 -7.72
C THR A 117 -14.81 8.87 -7.79
N THR A 118 -15.21 9.50 -6.67
CA THR A 118 -15.50 10.94 -6.65
C THR A 118 -14.23 11.80 -6.53
N LYS A 119 -13.09 11.20 -6.15
CA LYS A 119 -11.82 11.91 -5.95
C LYS A 119 -10.84 11.62 -7.08
N ASN A 120 -10.44 12.69 -7.76
CA ASN A 120 -9.42 12.63 -8.80
C ASN A 120 -8.04 12.84 -8.17
N PHE A 121 -7.44 11.76 -7.63
CA PHE A 121 -6.07 11.84 -7.12
C PHE A 121 -5.09 11.84 -8.31
N SER A 122 -4.32 12.91 -8.44
CA SER A 122 -3.38 13.15 -9.55
C SER A 122 -2.05 12.38 -9.43
N SER A 123 -1.97 11.34 -8.61
CA SER A 123 -0.71 10.64 -8.39
C SER A 123 -0.35 9.73 -9.58
N ASN A 124 0.90 9.81 -10.04
CA ASN A 124 1.46 8.96 -11.11
C ASN A 124 1.52 7.46 -10.76
N TYR A 125 1.18 7.10 -9.53
CA TYR A 125 1.21 5.75 -9.02
C TYR A 125 -0.16 5.10 -9.17
N ARG A 126 -0.21 3.94 -9.84
CA ARG A 126 -1.47 3.33 -10.30
C ARG A 126 -1.93 2.20 -9.38
N LEU A 127 -3.21 1.83 -9.45
CA LEU A 127 -3.79 0.63 -8.80
C LEU A 127 -2.93 -0.63 -9.00
N VAL A 128 -2.32 -0.77 -10.18
CA VAL A 128 -1.38 -1.84 -10.52
C VAL A 128 -0.24 -1.95 -9.50
N ASN A 129 0.27 -0.83 -8.99
CA ASN A 129 1.35 -0.83 -8.01
C ASN A 129 0.88 -1.39 -6.66
N CYS A 130 -0.37 -1.12 -6.25
CA CYS A 130 -0.95 -1.73 -5.05
C CYS A 130 -1.18 -3.23 -5.20
N LEU A 131 -1.69 -3.64 -6.34
CA LEU A 131 -1.85 -5.06 -6.66
C LEU A 131 -0.50 -5.76 -6.63
N VAL A 132 0.54 -5.13 -7.21
CA VAL A 132 1.90 -5.65 -7.23
C VAL A 132 2.47 -5.81 -5.82
N HIS A 133 2.24 -4.88 -4.90
CA HIS A 133 2.64 -5.02 -3.49
C HIS A 133 2.01 -6.21 -2.79
N ILE A 134 0.68 -6.31 -2.92
CA ILE A 134 -0.11 -7.38 -2.30
C ILE A 134 0.28 -8.73 -2.91
N VAL A 135 0.45 -8.79 -4.22
CA VAL A 135 0.85 -9.99 -4.95
C VAL A 135 2.27 -10.38 -4.58
N THR A 136 3.20 -9.43 -4.46
CA THR A 136 4.59 -9.72 -4.04
C THR A 136 4.63 -10.35 -2.65
N LEU A 137 3.85 -9.82 -1.70
CA LEU A 137 3.70 -10.43 -0.37
C LEU A 137 3.13 -11.85 -0.43
N LEU A 138 2.14 -12.08 -1.29
CA LEU A 138 1.47 -13.37 -1.43
C LEU A 138 2.31 -14.41 -2.18
N ILE A 139 3.15 -13.99 -3.14
CA ILE A 139 4.14 -14.84 -3.81
C ILE A 139 5.21 -15.29 -2.81
N TYR A 140 5.70 -14.36 -1.97
CA TYR A 140 6.77 -14.66 -1.02
C TYR A 140 6.28 -15.47 0.19
N HIS A 141 5.00 -15.36 0.52
CA HIS A 141 4.36 -16.11 1.61
C HIS A 141 3.13 -16.88 1.11
N PRO A 142 3.30 -17.96 0.31
CA PRO A 142 2.18 -18.66 -0.32
C PRO A 142 1.17 -19.24 0.69
N ASN A 143 1.65 -19.57 1.89
CA ASN A 143 0.83 -20.10 2.98
C ASN A 143 -0.07 -19.05 3.64
N LEU A 144 0.10 -17.75 3.37
CA LEU A 144 -0.78 -16.70 3.92
C LEU A 144 -2.24 -16.93 3.55
N SER A 145 -2.49 -17.46 2.35
CA SER A 145 -3.81 -17.80 1.86
C SER A 145 -4.52 -18.90 2.67
N GLN A 146 -3.74 -19.71 3.40
CA GLN A 146 -4.24 -20.84 4.19
C GLN A 146 -4.69 -20.42 5.59
N TYR A 147 -4.20 -19.29 6.10
CA TYR A 147 -4.60 -18.80 7.41
C TYR A 147 -5.98 -18.16 7.33
N GLN A 148 -6.95 -18.80 7.95
CA GLN A 148 -8.28 -18.25 8.18
C GLN A 148 -8.39 -17.86 9.65
N TYR A 149 -8.57 -16.56 9.90
CA TYR A 149 -8.90 -16.10 11.24
C TYR A 149 -10.40 -16.23 11.48
N GLN A 150 -10.78 -17.00 12.50
CA GLN A 150 -12.14 -17.06 13.02
C GLN A 150 -12.10 -16.65 14.50
N GLY A 151 -12.70 -15.50 14.81
CA GLY A 151 -12.68 -14.94 16.15
C GLY A 151 -13.11 -13.48 16.17
N LEU A 152 -13.08 -12.88 17.37
CA LEU A 152 -13.38 -11.47 17.57
C LEU A 152 -12.10 -10.64 17.39
N CYS A 153 -12.11 -9.76 16.40
CA CYS A 153 -11.05 -8.76 16.20
C CYS A 153 -11.51 -7.42 16.77
N TYR A 154 -10.63 -6.77 17.54
CA TYR A 154 -10.86 -5.44 18.09
C TYR A 154 -9.89 -4.46 17.43
N ARG A 155 -10.38 -3.31 17.01
CA ARG A 155 -9.55 -2.22 16.48
C ARG A 155 -9.68 -1.00 17.38
N GLY A 156 -8.61 -0.65 18.08
CA GLY A 156 -8.52 0.64 18.76
C GLY A 156 -8.26 1.74 17.75
N MET A 157 -9.04 2.82 17.78
CA MET A 157 -8.85 3.99 16.93
C MET A 157 -9.03 5.26 17.75
N ARG A 158 -8.24 6.29 17.46
CA ARG A 158 -8.51 7.66 17.91
C ARG A 158 -9.32 8.35 16.81
N ILE A 159 -10.49 8.84 17.17
CA ILE A 159 -11.42 9.50 16.24
C ILE A 159 -11.87 10.82 16.87
N THR A 160 -12.10 11.85 16.05
CA THR A 160 -12.68 13.10 16.56
C THR A 160 -14.19 12.94 16.75
N GLN A 161 -14.81 13.78 17.59
CA GLN A 161 -16.26 13.74 17.78
C GLN A 161 -17.01 14.00 16.46
N ASN A 162 -16.52 14.92 15.63
CA ASN A 162 -17.13 15.24 14.35
C ASN A 162 -17.12 14.06 13.37
N ASP A 163 -16.04 13.28 13.34
CA ASP A 163 -15.97 12.05 12.53
C ASP A 163 -16.90 10.95 13.07
N LEU A 164 -17.06 10.88 14.40
CA LEU A 164 -17.98 9.95 15.05
C LEU A 164 -19.45 10.30 14.76
N ASP A 165 -19.79 11.58 14.68
CA ASP A 165 -21.16 12.02 14.40
C ASP A 165 -21.60 11.71 12.95
N GLN A 166 -20.64 11.46 12.05
CA GLN A 166 -20.89 10.98 10.69
C GLN A 166 -21.13 9.47 10.59
N TYR A 167 -20.99 8.71 11.69
CA TYR A 167 -21.33 7.28 11.73
C TYR A 167 -22.87 7.10 11.73
N LEU A 168 -23.46 7.02 10.55
CA LEU A 168 -24.86 6.65 10.39
C LEU A 168 -25.00 5.12 10.31
N SER A 169 -26.00 4.59 11.01
CA SER A 169 -26.34 3.17 10.93
C SER A 169 -26.61 2.77 9.46
N ASN A 170 -26.06 1.64 9.02
CA ASN A 170 -26.12 1.11 7.64
C ASN A 170 -25.23 1.78 6.59
N GLN A 171 -24.23 2.58 6.97
CA GLN A 171 -23.19 3.04 6.05
C GLN A 171 -21.90 2.20 6.14
N HIS A 172 -21.28 1.93 4.98
CA HIS A 172 -19.98 1.26 4.91
C HIS A 172 -18.86 2.30 4.88
N ILE A 173 -17.98 2.27 5.89
CA ILE A 173 -16.94 3.28 6.07
C ILE A 173 -15.58 2.69 5.71
N LEU A 174 -14.85 3.41 4.85
CA LEU A 174 -13.47 3.12 4.48
C LEU A 174 -12.55 4.11 5.18
N ASN A 175 -11.63 3.61 6.01
CA ASN A 175 -10.62 4.44 6.67
C ASN A 175 -9.80 5.22 5.65
N ARG A 176 -9.80 6.55 5.77
CA ARG A 176 -8.74 7.40 5.27
C ARG A 176 -7.70 7.59 6.36
N SER A 177 -6.49 7.94 5.94
CA SER A 177 -5.27 8.09 6.75
C SER A 177 -5.27 9.36 7.59
#